data_AF-A0A5E4JL11-F1
#
_entry.id   AF-A0A5E4JL11-F1
#
_cell.length_a   1.000
_cell.length_b   1.000
_cell.length_c   1.000
_cell.angle_alpha   90.00
_cell.angle_beta   90.00
_cell.angle_gamma   90.00
#
_symmetry.space_group_name_H-M   'P 1'
#
loop_
_entity.id
_entity.type
_entity.pdbx_description
1 polymer ?
#
loop_
_entity_poly.entity_id
_entity_poly.type
_entity_poly.pdbx_seq_one_letter_code
_entity_poly.pdbx_strand_id
1 'polypeptide(L)'
;MRFKLTSELCYMAGVMDHFWVPEKSYVGIRTKSDELAQRFVKYAMVLGVAPEKILVEDVEGTNSVHFYHSKIARMIRDILAKEADLPKHNREMAICLVAGMFDSKGKITERGAYIQRMDKADALLLELLGVRTRDTRILNISTLVPLIDRYSLLSKGVMLPKPAAPAKRGRPKAESAREKV
;
A
#
# COMPACT_ATOMS: atom_id res chain seq x y z
N MET A 1 -19.52 16.65 13.88
CA MET A 1 -18.24 17.03 13.25
C MET A 1 -17.81 15.93 12.29
N ARG A 2 -17.82 16.18 10.96
CA ARG A 2 -17.16 15.29 9.98
C ARG A 2 -15.65 15.52 10.12
N PHE A 3 -14.90 14.55 10.61
CA PHE A 3 -13.44 14.65 10.65
C PHE A 3 -12.89 14.62 9.22
N LYS A 4 -11.94 15.51 8.94
CA LYS A 4 -11.26 15.60 7.64
C LYS A 4 -10.27 14.45 7.55
N LEU A 5 -10.45 13.57 6.58
CA LEU A 5 -9.46 12.55 6.23
C LEU A 5 -8.16 13.26 5.80
N THR A 6 -7.02 12.80 6.32
CA THR A 6 -5.70 13.28 5.94
C THR A 6 -4.83 12.13 5.43
N SER A 7 -3.82 12.45 4.62
CA SER A 7 -2.89 11.48 4.03
C SER A 7 -2.20 10.64 5.09
N GLU A 8 -1.79 11.27 6.19
CA GLU A 8 -1.06 10.62 7.30
C GLU A 8 -1.95 9.60 8.00
N LEU A 9 -3.21 9.97 8.26
CA LEU A 9 -4.17 9.10 8.93
C LEU A 9 -4.53 7.89 8.06
N CYS A 10 -4.78 8.10 6.77
CA CYS A 10 -5.09 7.02 5.83
C CYS A 10 -3.88 6.10 5.63
N TYR A 11 -2.66 6.66 5.53
CA TYR A 11 -1.44 5.87 5.47
C TYR A 11 -1.25 5.04 6.75
N MET A 12 -1.35 5.65 7.94
CA MET A 12 -1.25 4.91 9.21
C MET A 12 -2.30 3.80 9.32
N ALA A 13 -3.53 4.05 8.85
CA ALA A 13 -4.56 3.02 8.78
C ALA A 13 -4.13 1.83 7.91
N GLY A 14 -3.57 2.08 6.73
CA GLY A 14 -3.03 1.03 5.86
C GLY A 14 -1.85 0.27 6.48
N VAL A 15 -0.95 0.96 7.19
CA VAL A 15 0.16 0.29 7.90
C VAL A 15 -0.37 -0.64 9.00
N MET A 16 -1.40 -0.19 9.72
CA MET A 16 -2.06 -0.92 10.81
C MET A 16 -3.13 -1.92 10.35
N ASP A 17 -3.42 -1.99 9.07
CA ASP A 17 -4.38 -2.93 8.53
C ASP A 17 -4.01 -4.37 8.99
N HIS A 18 -4.98 -5.21 9.30
CA HIS A 18 -4.80 -6.56 9.88
C HIS A 18 -3.95 -6.66 11.16
N PHE A 19 -3.63 -5.56 11.86
CA PHE A 19 -3.16 -5.61 13.24
C PHE A 19 -4.34 -5.80 14.18
N TRP A 20 -4.49 -7.02 14.73
CA TRP A 20 -5.45 -7.26 15.79
C TRP A 20 -4.93 -6.65 17.09
N VAL A 21 -5.70 -5.72 17.66
CA VAL A 21 -5.37 -5.15 18.97
C VAL A 21 -6.57 -5.22 19.91
N PRO A 22 -6.41 -5.81 21.10
CA PRO A 22 -7.51 -5.96 22.06
C PRO A 22 -7.97 -4.62 22.65
N GLU A 23 -7.11 -3.60 22.68
CA GLU A 23 -7.40 -2.32 23.30
C GLU A 23 -7.90 -1.26 22.31
N LYS A 24 -9.09 -0.71 22.56
CA LYS A 24 -9.78 0.23 21.65
C LYS A 24 -9.05 1.56 21.42
N SER A 25 -8.09 1.90 22.27
CA SER A 25 -7.29 3.14 22.26
C SER A 25 -5.91 2.97 21.65
N TYR A 26 -5.44 1.73 21.48
CA TYR A 26 -4.09 1.47 21.01
C TYR A 26 -3.92 1.82 19.54
N VAL A 27 -2.78 2.43 19.23
CA VAL A 27 -2.31 2.73 17.88
C VAL A 27 -0.84 2.37 17.82
N GLY A 28 -0.44 1.46 16.94
CA GLY A 28 0.95 1.01 16.91
C GLY A 28 1.27 0.00 15.83
N ILE A 29 2.56 -0.20 15.61
CA ILE A 29 3.14 -1.07 14.58
C ILE A 29 4.34 -1.82 15.16
N ARG A 30 4.64 -2.98 14.57
CA ARG A 30 5.91 -3.68 14.75
C ARG A 30 6.57 -3.87 13.39
N THR A 31 7.82 -3.45 13.24
CA THR A 31 8.53 -3.47 11.96
C THR A 31 10.04 -3.61 12.13
N LYS A 32 10.69 -4.28 11.18
CA LYS A 32 12.16 -4.32 11.07
C LYS A 32 12.73 -3.13 10.27
N SER A 33 11.86 -2.30 9.70
CA SER A 33 12.25 -1.11 8.94
C SER A 33 12.29 0.10 9.85
N ASP A 34 13.49 0.61 10.12
CA ASP A 34 13.70 1.87 10.85
C ASP A 34 12.99 3.04 10.17
N GLU A 35 13.01 3.09 8.84
CA GLU A 35 12.33 4.13 8.06
C GLU A 35 10.82 4.12 8.26
N LEU A 36 10.20 2.93 8.30
CA LEU A 36 8.76 2.81 8.57
C LEU A 36 8.43 3.21 10.01
N ALA A 37 9.27 2.80 10.98
CA ALA A 37 9.12 3.20 12.37
C ALA A 37 9.19 4.73 12.54
N GLN A 38 10.22 5.37 11.98
CA GLN A 38 10.39 6.82 12.02
C GLN A 38 9.25 7.57 11.33
N ARG A 39 8.77 7.07 10.19
CA ARG A 39 7.61 7.66 9.50
C ARG A 39 6.35 7.57 10.33
N PHE A 40 6.11 6.43 11.00
CA PHE A 40 4.97 6.26 11.88
C PHE A 40 4.98 7.25 13.05
N VAL A 41 6.15 7.45 13.69
CA VAL A 41 6.34 8.48 14.73
C VAL A 41 6.04 9.87 14.19
N LYS A 42 6.61 10.22 13.03
CA LYS A 42 6.38 11.52 12.39
C LYS A 42 4.89 11.77 12.13
N TYR A 43 4.18 10.78 11.59
CA TYR A 43 2.76 10.92 11.28
C TYR A 43 1.90 10.99 12.55
N ALA A 44 2.24 10.23 13.59
CA ALA A 44 1.60 10.37 14.90
C ALA A 44 1.72 11.81 15.44
N MET A 45 2.92 12.42 15.35
CA MET A 45 3.14 13.81 15.75
C MET A 45 2.32 14.81 14.93
N VAL A 46 2.25 14.64 13.61
CA VAL A 46 1.41 15.47 12.72
C VAL A 46 -0.08 15.38 13.08
N LEU A 47 -0.53 14.21 13.53
CA LEU A 47 -1.89 14.00 14.02
C LEU A 47 -2.14 14.54 15.45
N GLY A 48 -1.14 15.18 16.06
CA GLY A 48 -1.23 15.84 17.35
C GLY A 48 -0.88 14.96 18.56
N VAL A 49 -0.21 13.81 18.34
CA VAL A 49 0.33 13.01 19.44
C VAL A 49 1.62 13.66 19.95
N ALA A 50 1.67 13.97 21.23
CA ALA A 50 2.86 14.55 21.84
C ALA A 50 4.01 13.52 21.84
N PRO A 51 5.27 13.91 21.54
CA PRO A 51 6.40 12.99 21.42
C PRO A 51 6.59 12.09 22.64
N GLU A 52 6.41 12.62 23.84
CA GLU A 52 6.56 11.90 25.11
C GLU A 52 5.49 10.81 25.34
N LYS A 53 4.43 10.79 24.52
CA LYS A 53 3.38 9.76 24.56
C LYS A 53 3.62 8.64 23.56
N ILE A 54 4.66 8.75 22.72
CA ILE A 54 5.01 7.76 21.71
C ILE A 54 6.09 6.86 22.30
N LEU A 55 5.75 5.58 22.49
CA LEU A 55 6.66 4.57 22.99
C LEU A 55 7.35 3.90 21.80
N VAL A 56 8.67 3.93 21.81
CA VAL A 56 9.54 3.30 20.81
C VAL A 56 10.45 2.32 21.54
N GLU A 57 10.29 1.03 21.24
CA GLU A 57 11.06 -0.05 21.85
C GLU A 57 11.73 -0.88 20.75
N ASP A 58 12.99 -1.24 20.92
CA ASP A 58 13.64 -2.26 20.09
C ASP A 58 13.58 -3.60 20.82
N VAL A 59 12.88 -4.56 20.22
CA VAL A 59 12.78 -5.93 20.72
C VAL A 59 13.38 -6.86 19.68
N GLU A 60 14.57 -7.36 19.95
CA GLU A 60 15.28 -8.34 19.10
C GLU A 60 15.47 -7.87 17.65
N GLY A 61 15.81 -6.59 17.43
CA GLY A 61 16.00 -6.01 16.10
C GLY A 61 14.68 -5.75 15.37
N THR A 62 13.60 -5.59 16.13
CA THR A 62 12.28 -5.19 15.62
C THR A 62 11.78 -4.00 16.42
N ASN A 63 11.59 -2.89 15.73
CA ASN A 63 11.01 -1.69 16.33
C ASN A 63 9.52 -1.91 16.61
N SER A 64 9.12 -1.69 17.84
CA SER A 64 7.74 -1.58 18.31
C SER A 64 7.46 -0.10 18.58
N VAL A 65 6.60 0.51 17.77
CA VAL A 65 6.18 1.91 17.94
C VAL A 65 4.71 1.94 18.27
N HIS A 66 4.34 2.50 19.42
CA HIS A 66 2.93 2.57 19.81
C HIS A 66 2.60 3.75 20.73
N PHE A 67 1.32 4.08 20.80
CA PHE A 67 0.75 5.07 21.69
C PHE A 67 -0.74 4.80 21.92
N TYR A 68 -1.32 5.48 22.90
CA TYR A 68 -2.74 5.36 23.23
C TYR A 68 -3.47 6.64 22.89
N HIS A 69 -4.38 6.58 21.92
CA HIS A 69 -5.19 7.71 21.51
C HIS A 69 -6.56 7.26 20.94
N SER A 70 -7.57 7.20 21.81
CA SER A 70 -8.92 6.71 21.49
C SER A 70 -9.55 7.30 20.22
N LYS A 71 -9.38 8.61 20.01
CA LYS A 71 -9.88 9.29 18.80
C LYS A 71 -9.19 8.79 17.52
N ILE A 72 -7.86 8.71 17.49
CA ILE A 72 -7.08 8.23 16.34
C ILE A 72 -7.39 6.75 16.09
N ALA A 73 -7.40 5.93 17.14
CA ALA A 73 -7.74 4.51 17.03
C ALA A 73 -9.16 4.27 16.49
N ARG A 74 -10.14 5.10 16.88
CA ARG A 74 -11.49 5.06 16.28
C ARG A 74 -11.47 5.46 14.81
N MET A 75 -10.77 6.54 14.47
CA MET A 75 -10.71 7.01 13.07
C MET A 75 -10.05 5.99 12.14
N ILE A 76 -8.98 5.33 12.58
CA ILE A 76 -8.33 4.25 11.83
C ILE A 76 -9.31 3.11 11.56
N ARG A 77 -10.04 2.66 12.60
CA ARG A 77 -11.08 1.62 12.44
C ARG A 77 -12.19 2.05 11.50
N ASP A 78 -12.64 3.30 11.58
CA ASP A 78 -13.68 3.83 10.70
C ASP A 78 -13.22 3.89 9.23
N ILE A 79 -11.93 4.15 8.99
CA ILE A 79 -11.32 4.13 7.65
C ILE A 79 -11.30 2.70 7.10
N LEU A 80 -10.76 1.74 7.88
CA LEU A 80 -10.67 0.34 7.46
C LEU A 80 -12.06 -0.28 7.23
N ALA A 81 -13.04 0.03 8.07
CA ALA A 81 -14.41 -0.45 7.90
C ALA A 81 -15.12 0.08 6.64
N LYS A 82 -14.59 1.13 6.01
CA LYS A 82 -15.17 1.79 4.82
C LYS A 82 -14.20 1.90 3.66
N GLU A 83 -13.15 1.07 3.66
CA GLU A 83 -12.05 1.19 2.69
C GLU A 83 -12.52 1.00 1.25
N ALA A 84 -13.50 0.13 0.98
CA ALA A 84 -14.06 -0.10 -0.36
C ALA A 84 -14.82 1.13 -0.92
N ASP A 85 -15.31 2.04 -0.06
CA ASP A 85 -15.97 3.26 -0.49
C ASP A 85 -15.00 4.45 -0.61
N LEU A 86 -13.81 4.34 -0.02
CA LEU A 86 -12.83 5.42 -0.01
C LEU A 86 -12.41 5.85 -1.43
N PRO A 87 -12.15 4.97 -2.42
CA PRO A 87 -11.84 5.37 -3.78
C PRO A 87 -12.92 6.20 -4.48
N LYS A 88 -14.20 6.02 -4.11
CA LYS A 88 -15.34 6.72 -4.72
C LYS A 88 -15.43 8.18 -4.28
N HIS A 89 -15.01 8.47 -3.05
CA HIS A 89 -15.15 9.79 -2.43
C HIS A 89 -13.83 10.54 -2.36
N ASN A 90 -12.72 9.83 -2.17
CA ASN A 90 -11.40 10.43 -2.02
C ASN A 90 -10.31 9.45 -2.47
N ARG A 91 -10.10 9.40 -3.79
CA ARG A 91 -9.12 8.52 -4.44
C ARG A 91 -7.71 8.71 -3.89
N GLU A 92 -7.29 9.94 -3.58
CA GLU A 92 -5.95 10.22 -3.02
C GLU A 92 -5.76 9.58 -1.63
N MET A 93 -6.78 9.65 -0.78
CA MET A 93 -6.73 8.99 0.53
C MET A 93 -6.71 7.47 0.43
N ALA A 94 -7.42 6.90 -0.55
CA ALA A 94 -7.34 5.46 -0.85
C ALA A 94 -5.92 5.06 -1.29
N ILE A 95 -5.26 5.89 -2.12
CA ILE A 95 -3.87 5.67 -2.52
C ILE A 95 -2.93 5.71 -1.31
N CYS A 96 -3.10 6.68 -0.40
CA CYS A 96 -2.32 6.76 0.84
C CYS A 96 -2.47 5.50 1.70
N LEU A 97 -3.71 4.99 1.80
CA LEU A 97 -4.00 3.76 2.53
C LEU A 97 -3.31 2.55 1.90
N VAL A 98 -3.42 2.37 0.59
CA VAL A 98 -2.73 1.28 -0.12
C VAL A 98 -1.20 1.40 0.01
N ALA A 99 -0.65 2.60 -0.01
CA ALA A 99 0.78 2.82 0.21
C ALA A 99 1.22 2.33 1.60
N GLY A 100 0.42 2.60 2.64
CA GLY A 100 0.68 2.11 4.00
C GLY A 100 0.60 0.59 4.10
N MET A 101 -0.41 -0.03 3.47
CA MET A 101 -0.54 -1.50 3.40
C MET A 101 0.64 -2.14 2.68
N PHE A 102 1.08 -1.53 1.58
CA PHE A 102 2.22 -2.02 0.84
C PHE A 102 3.51 -1.86 1.62
N ASP A 103 3.73 -0.75 2.32
CA ASP A 103 4.93 -0.58 3.14
C ASP A 103 5.01 -1.54 4.34
N SER A 104 3.86 -1.95 4.88
CA SER A 104 3.81 -2.86 6.04
C SER A 104 3.89 -4.34 5.66
N LYS A 105 3.27 -4.74 4.55
CA LYS A 105 3.08 -6.16 4.17
C LYS A 105 3.53 -6.48 2.74
N GLY A 106 3.87 -5.46 1.98
CA GLY A 106 4.31 -5.58 0.60
C GLY A 106 5.68 -6.23 0.49
N LYS A 107 5.86 -7.01 -0.57
CA LYS A 107 7.15 -7.59 -0.95
C LYS A 107 7.30 -7.51 -2.45
N ILE A 108 8.48 -7.07 -2.89
CA ILE A 108 8.90 -7.13 -4.29
C ILE A 108 10.00 -8.18 -4.38
N THR A 109 9.81 -9.15 -5.26
CA THR A 109 10.75 -10.23 -5.53
C THR A 109 10.90 -10.41 -7.04
N GLU A 110 11.84 -11.25 -7.48
CA GLU A 110 11.97 -11.64 -8.89
C GLU A 110 10.68 -12.23 -9.49
N ARG A 111 9.83 -12.84 -8.64
CA ARG A 111 8.55 -13.41 -9.05
C ARG A 111 7.43 -12.37 -9.15
N GLY A 112 7.66 -11.13 -8.71
CA GLY A 112 6.72 -10.02 -8.77
C GLY A 112 6.44 -9.40 -7.40
N ALA A 113 5.38 -8.60 -7.33
CA ALA A 113 4.92 -7.93 -6.12
C ALA A 113 3.77 -8.67 -5.43
N TYR A 114 3.78 -8.66 -4.11
CA TYR A 114 2.82 -9.34 -3.25
C TYR A 114 2.45 -8.44 -2.07
N ILE A 115 1.23 -8.59 -1.52
CA ILE A 115 0.83 -8.06 -0.21
C ILE A 115 0.48 -9.25 0.67
N GLN A 116 1.22 -9.46 1.74
CA GLN A 116 0.97 -10.58 2.66
C GLN A 116 -0.37 -10.37 3.39
N ARG A 117 -1.12 -11.47 3.59
CA ARG A 117 -2.42 -11.48 4.29
C ARG A 117 -3.50 -10.59 3.65
N MET A 118 -3.39 -10.34 2.36
CA MET A 118 -4.42 -9.62 1.62
C MET A 118 -5.76 -10.38 1.67
N ASP A 119 -6.81 -9.71 2.12
CA ASP A 119 -8.15 -10.27 2.18
C ASP A 119 -9.02 -9.82 0.98
N LYS A 120 -10.32 -10.13 1.02
CA LYS A 120 -11.25 -9.76 -0.07
C LYS A 120 -11.51 -8.26 -0.15
N ALA A 121 -11.49 -7.55 0.97
CA ALA A 121 -11.74 -6.12 1.01
C ALA A 121 -10.51 -5.35 0.50
N ASP A 122 -9.31 -5.80 0.86
CA ASP A 122 -8.04 -5.32 0.30
C ASP A 122 -7.98 -5.49 -1.22
N ALA A 123 -8.34 -6.68 -1.70
CA ALA A 123 -8.35 -7.00 -3.12
C ALA A 123 -9.33 -6.10 -3.90
N LEU A 124 -10.53 -5.87 -3.34
CA LEU A 124 -11.53 -4.99 -3.92
C LEU A 124 -11.05 -3.53 -3.96
N LEU A 125 -10.44 -3.03 -2.87
CA LEU A 125 -9.85 -1.69 -2.82
C LEU A 125 -8.81 -1.50 -3.93
N LEU A 126 -7.90 -2.47 -4.10
CA LEU A 126 -6.89 -2.45 -5.16
C LEU A 126 -7.52 -2.46 -6.55
N GLU A 127 -8.53 -3.29 -6.77
CA GLU A 127 -9.24 -3.37 -8.04
C GLU A 127 -9.94 -2.05 -8.40
N LEU A 128 -10.60 -1.40 -7.44
CA LEU A 128 -11.21 -0.07 -7.60
C LEU A 128 -10.19 1.02 -7.94
N LEU A 129 -8.92 0.82 -7.60
CA LEU A 129 -7.81 1.70 -7.98
C LEU A 129 -7.16 1.31 -9.31
N GLY A 130 -7.59 0.21 -9.93
CA GLY A 130 -7.07 -0.30 -11.20
C GLY A 130 -5.91 -1.30 -11.06
N VAL A 131 -5.62 -1.75 -9.84
CA VAL A 131 -4.60 -2.76 -9.55
C VAL A 131 -5.26 -4.13 -9.53
N ARG A 132 -4.85 -4.99 -10.47
CA ARG A 132 -5.34 -6.35 -10.61
C ARG A 132 -4.54 -7.28 -9.71
N THR A 133 -5.24 -8.13 -8.97
CA THR A 133 -4.65 -9.08 -8.04
C THR A 133 -5.09 -10.52 -8.34
N ARG A 134 -4.33 -11.49 -7.84
CA ARG A 134 -4.72 -12.90 -7.74
C ARG A 134 -4.13 -13.45 -6.45
N ASP A 135 -4.99 -13.92 -5.56
CA ASP A 135 -4.62 -14.25 -4.18
C ASP A 135 -3.84 -13.07 -3.57
N THR A 136 -2.63 -13.25 -3.06
CA THR A 136 -1.80 -12.16 -2.51
C THR A 136 -0.93 -11.45 -3.55
N ARG A 137 -0.98 -11.87 -4.82
CA ARG A 137 -0.09 -11.39 -5.88
C ARG A 137 -0.69 -10.21 -6.64
N ILE A 138 0.16 -9.25 -6.97
CA ILE A 138 -0.17 -8.11 -7.83
C ILE A 138 0.22 -8.43 -9.28
N LEU A 139 -0.75 -8.36 -10.19
CA LEU A 139 -0.59 -8.79 -11.59
C LEU A 139 -0.08 -7.67 -12.50
N ASN A 140 -0.35 -6.41 -12.15
CA ASN A 140 0.09 -5.23 -12.91
C ASN A 140 0.86 -4.26 -11.99
N ILE A 141 2.04 -4.68 -11.55
CA ILE A 141 2.95 -3.84 -10.75
C ILE A 141 3.25 -2.49 -11.41
N SER A 142 3.24 -2.43 -12.75
CA SER A 142 3.39 -1.20 -13.53
C SER A 142 2.28 -0.18 -13.30
N THR A 143 1.13 -0.60 -12.76
CA THR A 143 0.04 0.28 -12.31
C THR A 143 0.21 0.62 -10.83
N LEU A 144 0.55 -0.35 -9.99
CA LEU A 144 0.70 -0.14 -8.55
C LEU A 144 1.82 0.85 -8.23
N VAL A 145 3.04 0.64 -8.75
CA VAL A 145 4.21 1.43 -8.33
C VAL A 145 3.98 2.92 -8.59
N PRO A 146 3.64 3.38 -9.82
CA PRO A 146 3.37 4.79 -10.05
C PRO A 146 2.21 5.35 -9.23
N LEU A 147 1.23 4.51 -8.88
CA LEU A 147 0.08 4.91 -8.07
C LEU A 147 0.52 5.29 -6.65
N ILE A 148 1.38 4.50 -6.01
CA ILE A 148 1.77 4.68 -4.61
C ILE A 148 3.11 5.37 -4.40
N ASP A 149 3.90 5.62 -5.46
CA ASP A 149 5.30 6.06 -5.34
C ASP A 149 5.53 7.33 -4.52
N ARG A 150 4.56 8.24 -4.56
CA ARG A 150 4.63 9.50 -3.80
C ARG A 150 4.52 9.28 -2.28
N TYR A 151 3.90 8.17 -1.86
CA TYR A 151 3.56 7.91 -0.47
C TYR A 151 4.30 6.69 0.12
N SER A 152 4.66 5.69 -0.69
CA SER A 152 5.30 4.46 -0.20
C SER A 152 6.82 4.63 0.02
N LEU A 153 7.36 3.92 1.01
CA LEU A 153 8.80 3.71 1.22
C LEU A 153 9.33 2.65 0.25
N LEU A 154 8.63 1.51 0.15
CA LEU A 154 9.11 0.34 -0.59
C LEU A 154 9.09 0.50 -2.10
N SER A 155 8.19 1.34 -2.64
CA SER A 155 8.09 1.55 -4.09
C SER A 155 9.14 2.52 -4.63
N LYS A 156 9.75 3.34 -3.76
CA LYS A 156 10.72 4.36 -4.17
C LYS A 156 11.94 3.71 -4.81
N GLY A 157 12.21 4.10 -6.05
CA GLY A 157 13.38 3.61 -6.79
C GLY A 157 13.22 2.20 -7.37
N VAL A 158 12.02 1.61 -7.33
CA VAL A 158 11.76 0.34 -8.01
C VAL A 158 11.88 0.54 -9.52
N MET A 159 12.95 -0.03 -10.11
CA MET A 159 13.05 -0.15 -11.56
C MET A 159 12.06 -1.20 -12.05
N LEU A 160 10.98 -0.72 -12.68
CA LEU A 160 10.04 -1.60 -13.36
C LEU A 160 10.75 -2.31 -14.53
N PRO A 161 10.54 -3.61 -14.74
CA PRO A 161 11.06 -4.28 -15.92
C PRO A 161 10.52 -3.55 -17.16
N LYS A 162 11.42 -3.19 -18.10
CA LYS A 162 11.01 -2.57 -19.36
C LYS A 162 9.93 -3.44 -20.00
N PRO A 163 8.82 -2.86 -20.49
CA PRO A 163 7.83 -3.63 -21.22
C PRO A 163 8.53 -4.38 -22.35
N ALA A 164 8.29 -5.69 -22.44
CA ALA A 164 8.84 -6.50 -23.51
C ALA A 164 8.50 -5.81 -24.84
N ALA A 165 9.53 -5.58 -25.67
CA ALA A 165 9.34 -4.96 -26.98
C ALA A 165 8.20 -5.69 -27.70
N PRO A 166 7.27 -4.97 -28.34
CA PRO A 166 6.15 -5.60 -29.03
C PRO A 166 6.72 -6.64 -29.99
N ALA A 167 6.29 -7.90 -29.83
CA ALA A 167 6.70 -8.98 -30.70
C ALA A 167 6.49 -8.51 -32.14
N LYS A 168 7.58 -8.43 -32.92
CA LYS A 168 7.51 -8.06 -34.33
C LYS A 168 6.52 -9.03 -34.98
N ARG A 169 5.30 -8.56 -35.25
CA ARG A 169 4.34 -9.30 -36.08
C ARG A 169 5.07 -9.52 -37.40
N GLY A 170 5.45 -10.77 -37.67
CA GLY A 170 6.06 -11.15 -38.93
C GLY A 170 5.17 -10.65 -40.04
N ARG A 171 5.72 -9.81 -40.93
CA ARG A 171 5.02 -9.42 -42.15
C ARG A 171 4.69 -10.73 -42.90
N PRO A 172 3.45 -10.92 -43.38
CA PRO A 172 3.16 -12.06 -44.23
C PRO A 172 4.10 -12.03 -45.44
N LYS A 173 4.76 -13.16 -45.71
CA LYS A 173 5.55 -13.34 -46.93
C LYS A 173 4.60 -13.17 -48.11
N ALA A 174 4.87 -12.19 -48.96
CA ALA A 174 4.20 -12.07 -50.25
C ALA A 174 4.52 -13.32 -51.07
N GLU A 175 3.50 -14.13 -51.33
CA GLU A 175 3.57 -15.30 -52.18
C GLU A 175 3.73 -14.82 -53.63
N SER A 176 4.90 -15.08 -54.23
CA SER A 176 5.15 -14.73 -55.63
C SER A 176 4.40 -15.70 -56.53
N ALA A 177 3.31 -15.25 -57.15
CA ALA A 177 2.71 -15.94 -58.27
C ALA A 177 3.70 -15.92 -59.46
N ARG A 178 4.25 -17.08 -59.80
CA ARG A 178 4.91 -17.31 -61.10
C ARG A 178 3.85 -17.75 -62.09
N GLU A 179 3.50 -16.87 -63.00
CA GLU A 179 2.72 -17.17 -64.19
C GLU A 179 3.68 -17.82 -65.21
N LYS A 180 3.38 -19.05 -65.63
CA LYS A 180 4.07 -19.76 -66.71
C LYS A 180 3.45 -19.31 -68.04
N VAL A 181 4.31 -18.92 -68.99
CA VAL A 181 4.03 -18.94 -70.43
C VAL A 181 4.75 -20.15 -71.01
#